data_AF-A0AAV9BZV8-F1
#
_entry.id   AF-A0AAV9BZV8-F1
#
_cell.length_a   1.000
_cell.length_b   1.000
_cell.length_c   1.000
_cell.angle_alpha   90.00
_cell.angle_beta   90.00
_cell.angle_gamma   90.00
#
_symmetry.space_group_name_H-M   'P 1'
#
loop_
_entity.id
_entity.type
_entity.pdbx_description
1 polymer ?
#
loop_
_entity_poly.entity_id
_entity_poly.type
_entity_poly.pdbx_seq_one_letter_code
_entity_poly.pdbx_strand_id
1 'polypeptide(L)'
;MYLSLPLQPATTRSMTVTIFTNDGSALPTPCTVNVPKQGRCRDLIQALSTVCSLKSGEKILLAEIRSHLIHRFLEDPLTMLSTIKDDEHLAAYKVPKFAKNTVFLQLIHRHEERELSGTMAWKPYGTPLVATVSRDDVITRDDVQVLVHKMLSPMLKSRVEPSSHPTEISSSDTIGGCDSTDEEQSNLEVTAPKLPLQLVDENNACIDLSTGEEKIIRVSSSSTSILMFIDWSQKLLDKYNTHCLENLPEVLKYGPPPKKARAEPLSLYTCLEAFLREEPLVPEDMCNHYGSMGSGHYTAHIKILDENRWYNFDDSHVSPINEEDVKSAAAYVLFYRRIKGEDNSCNGAQSCAPDHDNSFSQK
;
A
#
# COMPACT_ATOMS: atom_id res chain seq x y z
N MET A 1 39.17 1.10 3.94
CA MET A 1 37.75 1.33 3.56
C MET A 1 36.93 0.23 4.20
N TYR A 2 35.75 0.50 4.75
CA TYR A 2 34.91 -0.56 5.36
C TYR A 2 33.58 -0.66 4.62
N LEU A 3 33.05 -1.88 4.47
CA LEU A 3 31.73 -2.14 3.94
C LEU A 3 30.85 -2.67 5.07
N SER A 4 29.82 -1.91 5.45
CA SER A 4 28.77 -2.39 6.36
C SER A 4 27.76 -3.21 5.57
N LEU A 5 27.57 -4.47 5.94
CA LEU A 5 26.55 -5.32 5.31
C LEU A 5 25.15 -4.90 5.79
N PRO A 6 24.13 -4.85 4.92
CA PRO A 6 22.78 -4.47 5.33
C PRO A 6 22.24 -5.47 6.37
N LEU A 7 21.66 -4.94 7.45
CA LEU A 7 20.85 -5.70 8.39
C LEU A 7 19.73 -6.43 7.63
N GLN A 8 19.32 -7.59 8.15
CA GLN A 8 18.32 -8.50 7.57
C GLN A 8 17.19 -7.76 6.84
N PRO A 9 16.70 -8.28 5.68
CA PRO A 9 15.61 -7.64 4.94
C PRO A 9 14.48 -7.32 5.90
N ALA A 10 14.06 -6.05 5.92
CA ALA A 10 13.00 -5.58 6.80
C ALA A 10 11.83 -6.57 6.73
N THR A 11 11.56 -7.29 7.83
CA THR A 11 10.52 -8.32 7.82
C THR A 11 9.22 -7.68 7.40
N THR A 12 8.56 -8.21 6.37
CA THR A 12 7.29 -7.65 5.87
C THR A 12 6.10 -8.33 6.54
N ARG A 13 5.00 -7.60 6.67
CA ARG A 13 3.66 -8.07 7.05
C ARG A 13 2.76 -7.95 5.83
N SER A 14 2.00 -9.00 5.54
CA SER A 14 0.92 -8.95 4.54
C SER A 14 -0.32 -8.34 5.20
N MET A 15 -0.94 -7.36 4.55
CA MET A 15 -2.13 -6.67 5.04
C MET A 15 -3.17 -6.61 3.92
N THR A 16 -4.39 -7.08 4.20
CA THR A 16 -5.55 -7.01 3.30
C THR A 16 -6.44 -5.85 3.70
N VAL A 17 -6.78 -5.01 2.72
CA VAL A 17 -7.63 -3.82 2.90
C VAL A 17 -8.62 -3.77 1.74
N THR A 18 -9.91 -3.55 2.02
CA THR A 18 -10.90 -3.38 0.94
C THR A 18 -10.89 -1.94 0.42
N ILE A 19 -10.68 -1.80 -0.88
CA ILE A 19 -10.66 -0.51 -1.57
C ILE A 19 -12.08 -0.14 -2.03
N PHE A 20 -12.49 1.07 -1.70
CA PHE A 20 -13.77 1.66 -2.09
C PHE A 20 -13.54 2.84 -3.02
N THR A 21 -14.35 2.95 -4.07
CA THR A 21 -14.38 4.11 -4.96
C THR A 21 -15.67 4.88 -4.75
N ASN A 22 -15.60 6.22 -4.74
CA ASN A 22 -16.78 7.07 -4.58
C ASN A 22 -17.36 7.57 -5.91
N ASP A 23 -16.66 7.30 -7.02
CA ASP A 23 -17.03 7.75 -8.35
C ASP A 23 -17.88 6.71 -9.11
N GLY A 24 -18.21 5.59 -8.49
CA GLY A 24 -18.95 4.50 -9.13
C GLY A 24 -18.14 3.77 -10.21
N SER A 25 -16.81 3.89 -10.22
CA SER A 25 -15.97 3.25 -11.23
C SER A 25 -15.77 1.75 -11.01
N ALA A 26 -15.85 1.29 -9.76
CA ALA A 26 -15.60 -0.11 -9.42
C ALA A 26 -16.32 -0.54 -8.14
N LEU A 27 -16.61 -1.85 -8.06
CA LEU A 27 -17.06 -2.49 -6.83
C LEU A 27 -15.98 -2.46 -5.74
N PRO A 28 -16.36 -2.46 -4.45
CA PRO A 28 -15.43 -2.64 -3.36
C PRO A 28 -14.58 -3.90 -3.56
N THR A 29 -13.26 -3.76 -3.53
CA THR A 29 -12.34 -4.83 -3.91
C THR A 29 -11.26 -5.02 -2.83
N PRO A 30 -11.14 -6.22 -2.24
CA PRO A 30 -10.02 -6.57 -1.36
C PRO A 30 -8.68 -6.46 -2.07
N CYS A 31 -7.71 -5.80 -1.44
CA CYS A 31 -6.36 -5.65 -1.92
C CYS A 31 -5.38 -6.07 -0.83
N THR A 32 -4.50 -7.01 -1.15
CA THR A 32 -3.45 -7.49 -0.22
C THR A 32 -2.10 -6.91 -0.62
N VAL A 33 -1.42 -6.25 0.32
CA VAL A 33 -0.10 -5.65 0.12
C VAL A 33 0.89 -6.10 1.18
N ASN A 34 2.18 -6.19 0.81
CA ASN A 34 3.26 -6.45 1.75
C ASN A 34 3.92 -5.13 2.17
N VAL A 35 3.95 -4.87 3.47
CA VAL A 35 4.49 -3.65 4.06
C VAL A 35 5.51 -3.99 5.14
N PRO A 36 6.48 -3.11 5.47
CA PRO A 36 7.41 -3.39 6.57
C PRO A 36 6.66 -3.63 7.89
N LYS A 37 7.04 -4.66 8.66
CA LYS A 37 6.41 -5.01 9.94
C LYS A 37 6.54 -3.90 10.98
N GLN A 38 7.64 -3.16 10.94
CA GLN A 38 7.89 -1.95 11.75
C GLN A 38 7.57 -0.66 10.96
N GLY A 39 6.81 -0.79 9.87
CA GLY A 39 6.37 0.33 9.05
C GLY A 39 5.27 1.16 9.72
N ARG A 40 4.91 2.23 9.03
CA ARG A 40 3.91 3.21 9.47
C ARG A 40 2.75 3.27 8.47
N CYS A 41 1.66 3.92 8.84
CA CYS A 41 0.48 4.08 7.98
C CYS A 41 0.83 4.67 6.60
N ARG A 42 1.81 5.58 6.52
CA ARG A 42 2.30 6.09 5.22
C ARG A 42 2.81 5.00 4.28
N ASP A 43 3.44 3.95 4.81
CA ASP A 43 4.03 2.87 3.99
C ASP A 43 2.90 2.00 3.41
N LEU A 44 1.84 1.75 4.20
CA LEU A 44 0.63 1.09 3.74
C LEU A 44 -0.14 1.93 2.71
N ILE A 45 -0.35 3.22 3.00
CA ILE A 45 -1.00 4.14 2.06
C ILE A 45 -0.22 4.19 0.74
N GLN A 46 1.11 4.25 0.79
CA GLN A 46 1.94 4.25 -0.42
C GLN A 46 1.82 2.94 -1.19
N ALA A 47 1.85 1.79 -0.51
CA ALA A 47 1.69 0.48 -1.16
C ALA A 47 0.32 0.35 -1.85
N LEU A 48 -0.77 0.73 -1.16
CA LEU A 48 -2.11 0.74 -1.73
C LEU A 48 -2.22 1.73 -2.89
N SER A 49 -1.61 2.91 -2.77
CA SER A 49 -1.62 3.94 -3.83
C SER A 49 -1.02 3.43 -5.13
N THR A 50 0.09 2.66 -5.03
CA THR A 50 0.74 2.04 -6.18
C THR A 50 -0.15 0.96 -6.81
N VAL A 51 -0.74 0.07 -6.00
CA VAL A 51 -1.59 -1.02 -6.52
C VAL A 51 -2.89 -0.48 -7.13
N CYS A 52 -3.47 0.56 -6.54
CA CYS A 52 -4.69 1.19 -7.05
C CYS A 52 -4.46 2.13 -8.24
N SER A 53 -3.22 2.34 -8.68
CA SER A 53 -2.88 3.24 -9.79
C SER A 53 -3.51 4.64 -9.64
N LEU A 54 -3.35 5.25 -8.46
CA LEU A 54 -3.97 6.55 -8.16
C LEU A 54 -3.54 7.64 -9.14
N LYS A 55 -4.50 8.47 -9.55
CA LYS A 55 -4.26 9.66 -10.37
C LYS A 55 -3.60 10.77 -9.54
N SER A 56 -2.97 11.74 -10.22
CA SER A 56 -2.25 12.86 -9.59
C SER A 56 -3.11 13.66 -8.57
N GLY A 57 -4.43 13.67 -8.75
CA GLY A 57 -5.40 14.33 -7.86
C GLY A 57 -6.12 13.42 -6.87
N GLU A 58 -5.70 12.17 -6.67
CA GLU A 58 -6.37 11.20 -5.77
C GLU A 58 -5.46 10.80 -4.60
N LYS A 59 -6.08 10.38 -3.49
CA LYS A 59 -5.40 9.81 -2.32
C LYS A 59 -6.23 8.67 -1.73
N ILE A 60 -5.58 7.85 -0.91
CA ILE A 60 -6.26 6.88 -0.06
C ILE A 60 -6.53 7.50 1.31
N LEU A 61 -7.77 7.39 1.76
CA LEU A 61 -8.18 7.61 3.14
C LEU A 61 -8.39 6.25 3.80
N LEU A 62 -7.54 5.91 4.77
CA LEU A 62 -7.61 4.62 5.47
C LEU A 62 -8.48 4.74 6.72
N ALA A 63 -9.35 3.76 6.94
CA ALA A 63 -10.27 3.72 8.06
C ALA A 63 -10.30 2.33 8.70
N GLU A 64 -10.44 2.32 10.01
CA GLU A 64 -10.72 1.11 10.78
C GLU A 64 -12.22 0.95 10.96
N ILE A 65 -12.75 -0.22 10.63
CA ILE A 65 -14.18 -0.52 10.66
C ILE A 65 -14.47 -1.46 11.84
N ARG A 66 -15.41 -1.08 12.71
CA ARG A 66 -15.87 -1.90 13.83
C ARG A 66 -17.39 -1.80 13.95
N SER A 67 -18.05 -2.93 14.13
CA SER A 67 -19.51 -3.00 14.31
C SER A 67 -20.28 -2.17 13.27
N HIS A 68 -19.86 -2.28 12.00
CA HIS A 68 -20.46 -1.58 10.85
C HIS A 68 -20.31 -0.05 10.82
N LEU A 69 -19.43 0.50 11.67
CA LEU A 69 -19.15 1.92 11.76
C LEU A 69 -17.66 2.20 11.51
N ILE A 70 -17.36 3.43 11.09
CA ILE A 70 -15.98 3.92 11.05
C ILE A 70 -15.56 4.19 12.49
N HIS A 71 -14.68 3.36 13.03
CA HIS A 71 -14.15 3.54 14.38
C HIS A 71 -13.22 4.74 14.45
N ARG A 72 -12.34 4.87 13.45
CA ARG A 72 -11.43 5.99 13.27
C ARG A 72 -10.85 6.02 11.86
N PHE A 73 -10.46 7.21 11.42
CA PHE A 73 -9.56 7.37 10.28
C PHE A 73 -8.11 7.29 10.74
N LEU A 74 -7.26 6.60 9.98
CA LEU A 74 -5.83 6.48 10.23
C LEU A 74 -5.09 7.63 9.50
N GLU A 75 -5.35 8.85 9.96
CA GLU A 75 -4.87 10.09 9.31
C GLU A 75 -3.42 10.41 9.64
N ASP A 76 -2.93 10.04 10.83
CA ASP A 76 -1.54 10.28 11.20
C ASP A 76 -0.61 9.31 10.43
N PRO A 77 0.20 9.82 9.46
CA PRO A 77 1.08 9.00 8.65
C PRO A 77 2.17 8.31 9.47
N LEU A 78 2.40 8.75 10.72
CA LEU A 78 3.40 8.21 11.63
C LEU A 78 2.89 7.05 12.49
N THR A 79 1.58 6.80 12.52
CA THR A 79 0.97 5.68 13.25
C THR A 79 1.63 4.37 12.85
N MET A 80 2.14 3.61 13.83
CA MET A 80 2.81 2.34 13.57
C MET A 80 1.83 1.27 13.11
N LEU A 81 2.18 0.50 12.08
CA LEU A 81 1.34 -0.59 11.60
C LEU A 81 1.20 -1.74 12.60
N SER A 82 2.12 -1.84 13.56
CA SER A 82 2.05 -2.80 14.67
C SER A 82 0.88 -2.58 15.61
N THR A 83 0.27 -1.38 15.61
CA THR A 83 -0.94 -1.12 16.41
C THR A 83 -2.21 -1.67 15.78
N ILE A 84 -2.17 -2.00 14.48
CA ILE A 84 -3.29 -2.58 13.75
C ILE A 84 -3.19 -4.09 13.88
N LYS A 85 -4.16 -4.73 14.51
CA LYS A 85 -4.15 -6.18 14.75
C LYS A 85 -4.48 -6.96 13.49
N ASP A 86 -4.24 -8.28 13.51
CA ASP A 86 -4.48 -9.16 12.36
C ASP A 86 -5.98 -9.41 12.13
N ASP A 87 -6.78 -9.42 13.20
CA ASP A 87 -8.23 -9.62 13.24
C ASP A 87 -9.05 -8.33 13.04
N GLU A 88 -8.39 -7.19 12.92
CA GLU A 88 -9.05 -5.92 12.61
C GLU A 88 -9.45 -5.84 11.13
N HIS A 89 -10.39 -4.95 10.83
CA HIS A 89 -10.97 -4.79 9.51
C HIS A 89 -10.70 -3.38 8.99
N LEU A 90 -10.09 -3.28 7.81
CA LEU A 90 -9.69 -2.00 7.22
C LEU A 90 -10.42 -1.73 5.90
N ALA A 91 -10.87 -0.48 5.76
CA ALA A 91 -11.36 0.08 4.52
C ALA A 91 -10.42 1.19 4.03
N ALA A 92 -10.18 1.24 2.74
CA ALA A 92 -9.45 2.33 2.09
C ALA A 92 -10.34 3.00 1.05
N TYR A 93 -10.59 4.29 1.22
CA TYR A 93 -11.44 5.07 0.31
C TYR A 93 -10.56 5.87 -0.64
N LYS A 94 -10.74 5.65 -1.95
CA LYS A 94 -10.16 6.50 -2.98
C LYS A 94 -10.94 7.82 -3.01
N VAL A 95 -10.28 8.91 -2.64
CA VAL A 95 -10.87 10.24 -2.57
C VAL A 95 -10.00 11.28 -3.26
N PRO A 96 -10.54 12.41 -3.74
CA PRO A 96 -9.74 13.51 -4.23
C PRO A 96 -8.72 14.00 -3.18
N LYS A 97 -7.53 14.41 -3.61
CA LYS A 97 -6.56 15.13 -2.77
C LYS A 97 -7.23 16.41 -2.29
N PHE A 98 -7.20 16.62 -0.98
CA PHE A 98 -7.99 17.61 -0.26
C PHE A 98 -8.04 18.97 -0.98
N ALA A 99 -9.25 19.43 -1.28
CA ALA A 99 -9.51 20.85 -1.42
C ALA A 99 -9.53 21.48 0.00
N LYS A 100 -9.29 22.79 0.12
CA LYS A 100 -9.49 23.49 1.39
C LYS A 100 -10.92 23.24 1.88
N ASN A 101 -11.13 23.16 3.20
CA ASN A 101 -12.44 22.95 3.82
C ASN A 101 -13.21 21.68 3.38
N THR A 102 -12.51 20.56 3.12
CA THR A 102 -13.16 19.28 2.82
C THR A 102 -13.92 18.74 4.04
N VAL A 103 -15.10 18.17 3.79
CA VAL A 103 -15.96 17.49 4.78
C VAL A 103 -16.22 16.06 4.29
N PHE A 104 -16.18 15.09 5.20
CA PHE A 104 -16.47 13.70 4.88
C PHE A 104 -17.95 13.38 5.02
N LEU A 105 -18.56 12.91 3.95
CA LEU A 105 -19.91 12.37 3.96
C LEU A 105 -19.80 10.86 4.23
N GLN A 106 -20.25 10.44 5.41
CA GLN A 106 -20.25 9.04 5.83
C GLN A 106 -21.65 8.47 5.68
N LEU A 107 -21.78 7.46 4.82
CA LEU A 107 -23.02 6.76 4.58
C LEU A 107 -23.00 5.41 5.29
N ILE A 108 -23.82 5.28 6.33
CA ILE A 108 -24.02 4.05 7.10
C ILE A 108 -25.23 3.30 6.54
N HIS A 109 -25.06 2.01 6.30
CA HIS A 109 -26.12 1.16 5.78
C HIS A 109 -26.93 0.59 6.94
N ARG A 110 -28.25 0.66 6.87
CA ARG A 110 -29.14 0.05 7.87
C ARG A 110 -30.15 -0.87 7.22
N HIS A 111 -30.50 -1.94 7.92
CA HIS A 111 -31.64 -2.77 7.59
C HIS A 111 -32.60 -2.82 8.78
N GLU A 112 -33.84 -3.22 8.52
CA GLU A 112 -34.84 -3.39 9.55
C GLU A 112 -34.69 -4.79 10.16
N GLU A 113 -34.45 -4.86 11.47
CA GLU A 113 -34.31 -6.10 12.22
C GLU A 113 -35.39 -6.19 13.31
N ARG A 114 -35.95 -7.39 13.50
CA ARG A 114 -36.90 -7.67 14.57
C ARG A 114 -36.16 -7.92 15.88
N GLU A 115 -36.34 -7.05 16.87
CA GLU A 115 -35.79 -7.27 18.19
C GLU A 115 -36.59 -8.34 18.97
N LEU A 116 -35.98 -8.89 20.02
CA LEU A 116 -36.60 -9.90 20.90
C LEU A 116 -37.90 -9.38 21.57
N SER A 117 -38.00 -8.07 21.76
CA SER A 117 -39.19 -7.35 22.24
C SER A 117 -40.35 -7.31 21.22
N GLY A 118 -40.11 -7.74 19.98
CA GLY A 118 -41.07 -7.68 18.87
C GLY A 118 -41.10 -6.34 18.13
N THR A 119 -40.38 -5.33 18.60
CA THR A 119 -40.24 -4.03 17.93
C THR A 119 -39.30 -4.13 16.73
N MET A 120 -39.65 -3.47 15.62
CA MET A 120 -38.72 -3.27 14.50
C MET A 120 -37.72 -2.18 14.87
N ALA A 121 -36.44 -2.42 14.61
CA ALA A 121 -35.38 -1.44 14.80
C ALA A 121 -34.45 -1.40 13.59
N TRP A 122 -34.02 -0.20 13.22
CA TRP A 122 -32.98 -0.03 12.20
C TRP A 122 -31.62 -0.38 12.80
N LYS A 123 -30.94 -1.38 12.23
CA LYS A 123 -29.62 -1.82 12.68
C LYS A 123 -28.57 -1.57 11.60
N PRO A 124 -27.39 -1.00 11.96
CA PRO A 124 -26.32 -0.79 11.02
C PRO A 124 -25.77 -2.14 10.54
N TYR A 125 -25.40 -2.22 9.28
CA TYR A 125 -24.78 -3.40 8.69
C TYR A 125 -23.76 -3.01 7.61
N GLY A 126 -22.90 -3.96 7.26
CA GLY A 126 -21.85 -3.77 6.26
C GLY A 126 -20.84 -2.67 6.56
N THR A 127 -20.16 -2.22 5.52
CA THR A 127 -19.06 -1.25 5.61
C THR A 127 -19.53 0.10 5.11
N PRO A 128 -19.36 1.17 5.89
CA PRO A 128 -19.72 2.51 5.47
C PRO A 128 -19.09 2.93 4.15
N LEU A 129 -19.84 3.69 3.37
CA LEU A 129 -19.29 4.39 2.20
C LEU A 129 -18.89 5.81 2.58
N VAL A 130 -17.80 6.31 2.00
CA VAL A 130 -17.30 7.66 2.26
C VAL A 130 -17.14 8.43 0.97
N ALA A 131 -17.69 9.65 0.95
CA ALA A 131 -17.44 10.64 -0.08
C ALA A 131 -16.88 11.93 0.55
N THR A 132 -16.37 12.81 -0.30
CA THR A 132 -15.86 14.12 0.10
C THR A 132 -16.68 15.22 -0.55
N VAL A 133 -17.03 16.23 0.22
CA VAL A 133 -17.71 17.45 -0.25
C VAL A 133 -16.95 18.68 0.24
N SER A 134 -17.04 19.80 -0.46
CA SER A 134 -16.48 21.07 0.01
C SER A 134 -17.47 21.77 0.93
N ARG A 135 -16.99 22.39 2.01
CA ARG A 135 -17.82 23.28 2.83
C ARG A 135 -18.20 24.57 2.10
N ASP A 136 -17.41 24.95 1.11
CA ASP A 136 -17.62 26.19 0.35
C ASP A 136 -18.76 26.03 -0.68
N ASP A 137 -19.13 24.77 -1.00
CA ASP A 137 -20.19 24.45 -1.93
C ASP A 137 -21.55 24.39 -1.21
N VAL A 138 -22.60 24.85 -1.89
CA VAL A 138 -23.98 24.65 -1.44
C VAL A 138 -24.39 23.23 -1.81
N ILE A 139 -24.51 22.36 -0.81
CA ILE A 139 -24.91 20.96 -1.01
C ILE A 139 -26.43 20.86 -0.84
N THR A 140 -27.13 20.43 -1.87
CA THR A 140 -28.58 20.19 -1.82
C THR A 140 -28.89 18.72 -1.54
N ARG A 141 -30.16 18.43 -1.24
CA ARG A 141 -30.68 17.06 -1.19
C ARG A 141 -30.41 16.30 -2.49
N ASP A 142 -30.65 16.94 -3.64
CA ASP A 142 -30.57 16.27 -4.93
C ASP A 142 -29.12 15.97 -5.32
N ASP A 143 -28.18 16.85 -4.97
CA ASP A 143 -26.73 16.59 -5.09
C ASP A 143 -26.33 15.33 -4.32
N VAL A 144 -26.84 15.18 -3.09
CA VAL A 144 -26.59 13.99 -2.26
C VAL A 144 -27.22 12.74 -2.87
N GLN A 145 -28.44 12.81 -3.40
CA GLN A 145 -29.07 11.69 -4.07
C GLN A 145 -28.23 11.23 -5.28
N VAL A 146 -27.80 12.17 -6.13
CA VAL A 146 -26.95 11.89 -7.30
C VAL A 146 -25.63 11.26 -6.86
N LEU A 147 -24.98 11.82 -5.83
CA LEU A 147 -23.72 11.30 -5.30
C LEU A 147 -23.87 9.87 -4.79
N VAL A 148 -24.87 9.59 -3.95
CA VAL A 148 -25.09 8.25 -3.39
C VAL A 148 -25.48 7.24 -4.48
N HIS A 149 -26.33 7.64 -5.45
CA HIS A 149 -26.63 6.79 -6.60
C HIS A 149 -25.39 6.43 -7.39
N LYS A 150 -24.51 7.41 -7.65
CA LYS A 150 -23.24 7.19 -8.34
C LYS A 150 -22.37 6.18 -7.58
N MET A 151 -22.22 6.34 -6.26
CA MET A 151 -21.45 5.41 -5.43
C MET A 151 -22.00 3.98 -5.46
N LEU A 152 -23.32 3.82 -5.49
CA LEU A 152 -23.99 2.51 -5.48
C LEU A 152 -24.16 1.89 -6.87
N SER A 153 -23.92 2.64 -7.94
CA SER A 153 -24.12 2.18 -9.32
C SER A 153 -23.39 0.87 -9.67
N PRO A 154 -22.16 0.57 -9.19
CA PRO A 154 -21.51 -0.71 -9.48
C PRO A 154 -22.22 -1.92 -8.85
N MET A 155 -23.06 -1.67 -7.84
CA MET A 155 -23.77 -2.70 -7.07
C MET A 155 -25.15 -3.00 -7.65
N LEU A 156 -25.58 -2.31 -8.70
CA LEU A 156 -26.85 -2.57 -9.35
C LEU A 156 -26.82 -3.95 -10.01
N LYS A 157 -27.82 -4.80 -9.72
CA LYS A 157 -27.93 -6.11 -10.39
C LYS A 157 -28.24 -5.87 -11.86
N SER A 158 -27.44 -6.45 -12.74
CA SER A 158 -27.76 -6.50 -14.17
C SER A 158 -29.15 -7.12 -14.33
N ARG A 159 -30.04 -6.47 -15.09
CA ARG A 159 -31.30 -7.07 -15.51
C ARG A 159 -30.97 -8.23 -16.44
N VAL A 160 -30.81 -9.42 -15.88
CA VAL A 160 -30.96 -10.63 -16.67
C VAL A 160 -32.45 -10.82 -16.87
N GLU A 161 -32.96 -10.34 -18.00
CA GLU A 161 -34.23 -10.85 -18.55
C GLU A 161 -34.13 -12.38 -18.57
N PRO A 162 -35.09 -13.13 -17.99
CA PRO A 162 -35.04 -14.57 -18.02
C PRO A 162 -35.29 -15.02 -19.47
N SER A 163 -34.22 -15.26 -20.23
CA SER A 163 -34.33 -15.88 -21.55
C SER A 163 -34.88 -17.29 -21.36
N SER A 164 -36.14 -17.46 -21.74
CA SER A 164 -36.83 -18.73 -21.89
C SER A 164 -36.04 -19.69 -22.78
N HIS A 165 -35.76 -20.87 -22.25
CA HIS A 165 -35.50 -22.18 -22.85
C HIS A 165 -34.70 -22.32 -24.18
N PRO A 166 -33.75 -23.28 -24.25
CA PRO A 166 -33.07 -23.64 -25.49
C PRO A 166 -33.99 -24.51 -26.35
N THR A 167 -34.24 -24.09 -27.58
CA THR A 167 -34.76 -24.97 -28.63
C THR A 167 -33.74 -25.03 -29.75
N GLU A 168 -33.17 -26.22 -29.94
CA GLU A 168 -32.39 -26.56 -31.14
C GLU A 168 -33.29 -26.46 -32.38
N ILE A 169 -32.75 -25.97 -33.50
CA ILE A 169 -32.65 -26.67 -34.79
C ILE A 169 -32.30 -25.69 -35.94
N SER A 170 -31.25 -26.10 -36.67
CA SER A 170 -30.93 -25.91 -38.10
C SER A 170 -30.53 -24.55 -38.70
N SER A 171 -29.31 -24.59 -39.22
CA SER A 171 -28.67 -23.82 -40.29
C SER A 171 -29.49 -23.58 -41.56
N SER A 172 -29.35 -22.38 -42.14
CA SER A 172 -29.23 -22.13 -43.59
C SER A 172 -28.73 -20.70 -43.85
N ASP A 173 -27.71 -20.60 -44.71
CA ASP A 173 -27.16 -19.36 -45.28
C ASP A 173 -28.20 -18.53 -46.05
N THR A 174 -28.06 -17.19 -46.04
CA THR A 174 -27.90 -16.35 -47.25
C THR A 174 -27.68 -14.87 -46.93
N ILE A 175 -26.87 -14.27 -47.79
CA ILE A 175 -26.34 -12.89 -47.80
C ILE A 175 -27.42 -11.89 -48.23
N GLY A 176 -27.45 -10.70 -47.61
CA GLY A 176 -28.27 -9.56 -48.05
C GLY A 176 -27.76 -8.22 -47.48
N GLY A 177 -27.47 -7.27 -48.38
CA GLY A 177 -26.73 -6.03 -48.13
C GLY A 177 -27.40 -4.95 -47.24
N CYS A 178 -26.56 -3.94 -47.00
CA CYS A 178 -26.75 -2.65 -46.35
C CYS A 178 -28.17 -2.05 -46.26
N ASP A 179 -28.49 -1.46 -45.10
CA ASP A 179 -29.08 -0.14 -45.07
C ASP A 179 -28.67 0.61 -43.79
N SER A 180 -28.44 1.90 -43.97
CA SER A 180 -28.04 2.88 -42.96
C SER A 180 -29.28 3.66 -42.55
N THR A 181 -29.64 3.62 -41.27
CA THR A 181 -30.57 4.58 -40.68
C THR A 181 -30.07 4.99 -39.31
N ASP A 182 -29.80 6.28 -39.19
CA ASP A 182 -29.65 7.02 -37.95
C ASP A 182 -30.78 6.68 -36.99
N GLU A 183 -30.46 6.17 -35.80
CA GLU A 183 -31.37 6.28 -34.65
C GLU A 183 -30.63 6.95 -33.49
N GLU A 184 -30.80 8.27 -33.50
CA GLU A 184 -30.96 9.16 -32.37
C GLU A 184 -30.58 8.61 -30.99
N GLN A 185 -29.55 9.25 -30.42
CA GLN A 185 -29.38 9.39 -28.98
C GLN A 185 -30.65 9.95 -28.35
N SER A 186 -31.57 9.06 -27.99
CA SER A 186 -32.64 9.38 -27.07
C SER A 186 -32.03 9.45 -25.67
N ASN A 187 -31.71 10.68 -25.26
CA ASN A 187 -31.57 11.07 -23.86
C ASN A 187 -32.90 10.79 -23.15
N LEU A 188 -33.17 9.54 -22.78
CA LEU A 188 -34.08 9.21 -21.70
C LEU A 188 -33.27 9.32 -20.41
N GLU A 189 -33.24 10.52 -19.84
CA GLU A 189 -33.01 10.70 -18.40
C GLU A 189 -34.13 9.97 -17.66
N VAL A 190 -33.97 8.66 -17.49
CA VAL A 190 -34.73 7.89 -16.52
C VAL A 190 -34.31 8.42 -15.16
N THR A 191 -35.12 9.33 -14.61
CA THR A 191 -34.93 9.87 -13.26
C THR A 191 -34.84 8.68 -12.30
N ALA A 192 -33.65 8.43 -11.78
CA ALA A 192 -33.41 7.32 -10.88
C ALA A 192 -34.32 7.45 -9.64
N PRO A 193 -34.91 6.35 -9.15
CA PRO A 193 -35.82 6.40 -8.01
C PRO A 193 -35.07 6.87 -6.75
N LYS A 194 -35.59 7.89 -6.06
CA LYS A 194 -34.99 8.47 -4.86
C LYS A 194 -34.69 7.40 -3.81
N LEU A 195 -33.49 7.45 -3.24
CA LEU A 195 -33.05 6.55 -2.18
C LEU A 195 -33.58 7.03 -0.81
N PRO A 196 -33.90 6.09 0.11
CA PRO A 196 -34.30 6.39 1.48
C PRO A 196 -33.09 6.81 2.32
N LEU A 197 -32.72 8.08 2.19
CA LEU A 197 -31.57 8.66 2.88
C LEU A 197 -32.05 9.45 4.12
N GLN A 198 -31.39 9.28 5.26
CA GLN A 198 -31.62 10.08 6.45
C GLN A 198 -30.36 10.83 6.84
N LEU A 199 -30.44 12.15 6.93
CA LEU A 199 -29.37 13.02 7.43
C LEU A 199 -29.42 13.07 8.95
N VAL A 200 -28.28 12.87 9.61
CA VAL A 200 -28.16 13.03 11.06
C VAL A 200 -27.67 14.44 11.35
N ASP A 201 -28.44 15.19 12.15
CA ASP A 201 -28.04 16.53 12.60
C ASP A 201 -27.13 16.49 13.86
N GLU A 202 -26.73 17.66 14.34
CA GLU A 202 -25.86 17.80 15.50
C GLU A 202 -26.50 17.31 16.82
N ASN A 203 -27.83 17.21 16.87
CA ASN A 203 -28.59 16.72 18.03
C ASN A 203 -28.91 15.22 17.91
N ASN A 204 -28.29 14.52 16.95
CA ASN A 204 -28.57 13.13 16.62
C ASN A 204 -30.00 12.89 16.10
N ALA A 205 -30.72 13.92 15.67
CA ALA A 205 -32.02 13.76 15.05
C ALA A 205 -31.86 13.38 13.57
N CYS A 206 -32.72 12.48 13.10
CA CYS A 206 -32.73 12.01 11.72
C CYS A 206 -33.72 12.84 10.88
N ILE A 207 -33.23 13.37 9.76
CA ILE A 207 -33.98 14.17 8.80
C ILE A 207 -34.12 13.35 7.51
N ASP A 208 -35.35 13.03 7.12
CA ASP A 208 -35.62 12.32 5.87
C ASP A 208 -35.28 13.19 4.65
N LEU A 209 -34.42 12.65 3.77
CA LEU A 209 -33.99 13.23 2.51
C LEU A 209 -34.62 12.52 1.30
N SER A 210 -35.57 11.60 1.48
CA SER A 210 -36.29 10.94 0.39
C SER A 210 -37.55 11.71 -0.05
N THR A 211 -38.17 12.46 0.87
CA THR A 211 -39.40 13.20 0.64
C THR A 211 -39.26 14.72 0.93
N GLY A 212 -40.14 15.54 0.36
CA GLY A 212 -40.24 16.99 0.63
C GLY A 212 -39.56 17.94 -0.37
N GLU A 213 -39.78 19.24 -0.18
CA GLU A 213 -39.20 20.35 -0.97
C GLU A 213 -37.68 20.43 -0.81
N GLU A 214 -36.98 20.91 -1.85
CA GLU A 214 -35.52 21.02 -1.91
C GLU A 214 -34.92 21.60 -0.61
N LYS A 215 -33.93 20.89 -0.05
CA LYS A 215 -33.33 21.22 1.24
C LYS A 215 -31.83 21.40 1.08
N ILE A 216 -31.33 22.53 1.55
CA ILE A 216 -29.89 22.81 1.65
C ILE A 216 -29.36 22.09 2.88
N ILE A 217 -28.32 21.29 2.69
CA ILE A 217 -27.61 20.57 3.76
C ILE A 217 -26.53 21.50 4.27
N ARG A 218 -26.77 22.07 5.47
CA ARG A 218 -25.79 22.94 6.12
C ARG A 218 -24.80 22.09 6.91
N VAL A 219 -23.52 22.27 6.61
CA VAL A 219 -22.44 21.66 7.39
C VAL A 219 -21.96 22.63 8.45
N SER A 220 -22.07 22.23 9.71
CA SER A 220 -21.53 23.00 10.83
C SER A 220 -20.05 23.24 10.73
N SER A 221 -19.60 24.46 11.00
CA SER A 221 -18.22 24.91 10.83
C SER A 221 -17.18 24.07 11.59
N SER A 222 -17.57 23.45 12.71
CA SER A 222 -16.71 22.59 13.54
C SER A 222 -16.71 21.12 13.13
N SER A 223 -17.68 20.67 12.32
CA SER A 223 -17.83 19.25 11.98
C SER A 223 -16.93 18.86 10.83
N THR A 224 -16.14 17.80 11.01
CA THR A 224 -15.28 17.21 9.97
C THR A 224 -16.02 16.18 9.12
N SER A 225 -17.21 15.76 9.55
CA SER A 225 -18.05 14.80 8.84
C SER A 225 -19.55 15.10 8.93
N ILE A 226 -20.27 14.65 7.91
CA ILE A 226 -21.74 14.55 7.86
C ILE A 226 -22.09 13.07 7.90
N LEU A 227 -22.96 12.68 8.82
CA LEU A 227 -23.42 11.31 8.95
C LEU A 227 -24.78 11.17 8.26
N MET A 228 -24.91 10.13 7.42
CA MET A 228 -26.17 9.78 6.79
C MET A 228 -26.44 8.28 6.89
N PHE A 229 -27.71 7.93 6.98
CA PHE A 229 -28.17 6.56 6.86
C PHE A 229 -28.78 6.32 5.49
N ILE A 230 -28.57 5.11 4.97
CA ILE A 230 -29.38 4.55 3.88
C ILE A 230 -30.15 3.35 4.43
N ASP A 231 -31.48 3.41 4.31
CA ASP A 231 -32.37 2.41 4.86
C ASP A 231 -32.76 1.38 3.79
N TRP A 232 -32.18 0.19 3.88
CA TRP A 232 -32.35 -0.85 2.88
C TRP A 232 -33.66 -1.61 3.09
N SER A 233 -34.67 -1.24 2.30
CA SER A 233 -35.89 -2.05 2.17
C SER A 233 -35.64 -3.30 1.31
N GLN A 234 -36.47 -4.34 1.47
CA GLN A 234 -36.40 -5.54 0.63
C GLN A 234 -36.44 -5.21 -0.87
N LYS A 235 -37.28 -4.24 -1.27
CA LYS A 235 -37.39 -3.78 -2.67
C LYS A 235 -36.08 -3.20 -3.22
N LEU A 236 -35.25 -2.60 -2.37
CA LEU A 236 -33.93 -2.09 -2.78
C LEU A 236 -32.90 -3.21 -2.82
N LEU A 237 -32.91 -4.12 -1.84
CA LEU A 237 -32.04 -5.31 -1.85
C LEU A 237 -32.32 -6.24 -3.02
N ASP A 238 -33.53 -6.20 -3.60
CA ASP A 238 -33.84 -6.91 -4.83
C ASP A 238 -33.11 -6.29 -6.05
N LYS A 239 -32.84 -4.97 -6.03
CA LYS A 239 -32.17 -4.22 -7.11
C LYS A 239 -30.66 -4.12 -6.96
N TYR A 240 -30.15 -4.09 -5.73
CA TYR A 240 -28.73 -3.92 -5.44
C TYR A 240 -28.14 -5.16 -4.78
N ASN A 241 -26.90 -5.51 -5.12
CA ASN A 241 -26.15 -6.55 -4.44
C ASN A 241 -25.22 -5.92 -3.39
N THR A 242 -25.60 -6.00 -2.11
CA THR A 242 -24.84 -5.41 -0.99
C THR A 242 -23.78 -6.30 -0.37
N HIS A 243 -23.59 -7.51 -0.88
CA HIS A 243 -22.70 -8.50 -0.27
C HIS A 243 -21.23 -8.02 -0.17
N CYS A 244 -20.78 -7.17 -1.10
CA CYS A 244 -19.43 -6.59 -1.06
C CYS A 244 -19.21 -5.59 0.10
N LEU A 245 -20.28 -5.12 0.75
CA LEU A 245 -20.20 -4.25 1.92
C LEU A 245 -20.17 -5.05 3.22
N GLU A 246 -20.80 -6.23 3.25
CA GLU A 246 -21.10 -7.00 4.46
C GLU A 246 -19.85 -7.61 5.10
N ASN A 247 -18.98 -8.19 4.28
CA ASN A 247 -17.88 -9.03 4.75
C ASN A 247 -16.53 -8.43 4.37
N LEU A 248 -16.11 -7.43 5.14
CA LEU A 248 -14.73 -6.97 5.04
C LEU A 248 -13.78 -8.11 5.48
N PRO A 249 -12.66 -8.34 4.78
CA PRO A 249 -11.67 -9.30 5.22
C PRO A 249 -10.90 -8.76 6.43
N GLU A 250 -10.45 -9.69 7.28
CA GLU A 250 -9.44 -9.43 8.30
C GLU A 250 -8.13 -8.96 7.64
N VAL A 251 -7.38 -8.08 8.32
CA VAL A 251 -6.08 -7.60 7.86
C VAL A 251 -5.15 -8.75 7.50
N LEU A 252 -5.10 -9.80 8.32
CA LEU A 252 -4.38 -11.02 7.99
C LEU A 252 -5.22 -12.23 8.40
N LYS A 253 -5.87 -12.83 7.41
CA LYS A 253 -6.55 -14.12 7.62
C LYS A 253 -5.51 -15.22 7.86
N TYR A 254 -5.56 -15.87 9.01
CA TYR A 254 -4.74 -17.05 9.30
C TYR A 254 -5.20 -18.22 8.41
N GLY A 255 -4.53 -18.43 7.29
CA GLY A 255 -4.58 -19.68 6.53
C GLY A 255 -3.55 -20.69 7.05
N PRO A 256 -3.71 -22.00 6.77
CA PRO A 256 -2.60 -22.96 6.95
C PRO A 256 -1.36 -22.41 6.22
N PRO A 257 -0.17 -22.47 6.84
CA PRO A 257 1.00 -21.78 6.32
C PRO A 257 1.28 -22.21 4.87
N PRO A 258 1.31 -21.29 3.90
CA PRO A 258 1.74 -21.64 2.56
C PRO A 258 3.20 -22.10 2.63
N LYS A 259 3.50 -23.24 1.98
CA LYS A 259 4.87 -23.71 1.81
C LYS A 259 5.67 -22.58 1.14
N LYS A 260 6.59 -21.97 1.87
CA LYS A 260 7.40 -20.84 1.41
C LYS A 260 8.05 -21.17 0.06
N ALA A 261 7.60 -20.53 -1.01
CA ALA A 261 8.39 -20.42 -2.23
C ALA A 261 9.54 -19.44 -1.92
N ARG A 262 10.76 -19.98 -1.92
CA ARG A 262 11.98 -19.22 -1.63
C ARG A 262 12.21 -18.24 -2.78
N ALA A 263 11.88 -16.96 -2.58
CA ALA A 263 12.41 -15.90 -3.43
C ALA A 263 13.94 -15.91 -3.25
N GLU A 264 14.67 -16.13 -4.33
CA GLU A 264 16.13 -16.24 -4.30
C GLU A 264 16.70 -14.82 -4.16
N PRO A 265 17.32 -14.46 -3.02
CA PRO A 265 17.86 -13.13 -2.84
C PRO A 265 19.09 -12.95 -3.73
N LEU A 266 19.25 -11.76 -4.33
CA LEU A 266 20.51 -11.36 -4.96
C LEU A 266 21.66 -11.57 -3.97
N SER A 267 22.64 -12.39 -4.37
CA SER A 267 23.69 -12.81 -3.47
C SER A 267 24.61 -11.63 -3.17
N LEU A 268 24.96 -11.46 -1.89
CA LEU A 268 25.99 -10.52 -1.47
C LEU A 268 27.30 -10.75 -2.23
N TYR A 269 27.58 -12.01 -2.58
CA TYR A 269 28.70 -12.42 -3.43
C TYR A 269 28.69 -11.71 -4.80
N THR A 270 27.52 -11.63 -5.46
CA THR A 270 27.38 -10.93 -6.75
C THR A 270 27.68 -9.44 -6.63
N CYS A 271 27.21 -8.79 -5.56
CA CYS A 271 27.49 -7.38 -5.31
C CYS A 271 28.97 -7.13 -4.93
N LEU A 272 29.56 -8.05 -4.17
CA LEU A 272 30.95 -7.98 -3.74
C LEU A 272 31.91 -8.19 -4.91
N GLU A 273 31.66 -9.18 -5.77
CA GLU A 273 32.44 -9.43 -6.99
C GLU A 273 32.42 -8.22 -7.93
N ALA A 274 31.27 -7.55 -8.08
CA ALA A 274 31.17 -6.33 -8.88
C ALA A 274 32.01 -5.19 -8.28
N PHE A 275 32.00 -5.03 -6.95
CA PHE A 275 32.76 -3.99 -6.25
C PHE A 275 34.28 -4.24 -6.27
N LEU A 276 34.71 -5.48 -6.05
CA LEU A 276 36.13 -5.88 -6.09
C LEU A 276 36.73 -5.82 -7.51
N ARG A 277 35.89 -5.85 -8.54
CA ARG A 277 36.33 -5.73 -9.94
C ARG A 277 36.68 -4.29 -10.33
N GLU A 278 36.12 -3.28 -9.66
CA GLU A 278 36.30 -1.87 -10.01
C GLU A 278 37.42 -1.18 -9.21
N GLU A 279 37.81 -1.71 -8.05
CA GLU A 279 38.81 -1.09 -7.15
C GLU A 279 39.89 -2.11 -6.71
N PRO A 280 41.20 -1.79 -6.77
CA PRO A 280 42.28 -2.70 -6.36
C PRO A 280 42.42 -2.77 -4.83
N LEU A 281 41.47 -3.44 -4.20
CA LEU A 281 41.35 -3.60 -2.76
C LEU A 281 41.70 -5.04 -2.34
N VAL A 282 42.40 -5.18 -1.21
CA VAL A 282 42.66 -6.49 -0.58
C VAL A 282 42.00 -6.52 0.80
N PRO A 283 41.32 -7.63 1.18
CA PRO A 283 40.79 -7.80 2.52
C PRO A 283 41.90 -7.65 3.57
N GLU A 284 41.65 -6.83 4.58
CA GLU A 284 42.57 -6.56 5.69
C GLU A 284 42.05 -7.22 6.96
N ASP A 285 40.79 -6.96 7.33
CA ASP A 285 40.16 -7.51 8.53
C ASP A 285 38.66 -7.82 8.32
N MET A 286 38.08 -8.64 9.19
CA MET A 286 36.65 -8.96 9.20
C MET A 286 36.12 -9.09 10.63
N CYS A 287 35.00 -8.43 10.94
CA CYS A 287 34.24 -8.67 12.16
C CYS A 287 33.08 -9.62 11.88
N ASN A 288 32.92 -10.62 12.74
CA ASN A 288 31.77 -11.52 12.76
C ASN A 288 30.78 -11.10 13.85
N HIS A 289 29.51 -11.41 13.65
CA HIS A 289 28.47 -11.28 14.67
C HIS A 289 27.62 -12.55 14.76
N TYR A 290 27.55 -13.13 15.94
CA TYR A 290 26.78 -14.32 16.27
C TYR A 290 25.64 -13.93 17.22
N GLY A 291 24.43 -13.78 16.70
CA GLY A 291 23.27 -13.47 17.54
C GLY A 291 22.16 -12.73 16.82
N SER A 292 21.26 -12.15 17.62
CA SER A 292 20.12 -11.35 17.17
C SER A 292 20.46 -9.85 17.08
N MET A 293 19.60 -9.06 16.47
CA MET A 293 19.82 -7.61 16.29
C MET A 293 19.94 -6.81 17.60
N GLY A 294 19.42 -7.32 18.72
CA GLY A 294 19.47 -6.66 20.03
C GLY A 294 20.44 -7.29 21.03
N SER A 295 21.09 -8.41 20.67
CA SER A 295 22.00 -9.15 21.54
C SER A 295 22.76 -10.21 20.74
N GLY A 296 24.06 -10.29 20.91
CA GLY A 296 24.92 -11.26 20.24
C GLY A 296 26.39 -11.09 20.62
N HIS A 297 27.23 -11.94 20.05
CA HIS A 297 28.66 -12.02 20.30
C HIS A 297 29.47 -11.57 19.08
N TYR A 298 30.50 -10.75 19.29
CA TYR A 298 31.33 -10.23 18.20
C TYR A 298 32.73 -10.82 18.30
N THR A 299 33.21 -11.38 17.19
CA THR A 299 34.60 -11.83 17.06
C THR A 299 35.25 -11.18 15.86
N ALA A 300 36.59 -11.16 15.80
CA ALA A 300 37.31 -10.53 14.69
C ALA A 300 38.35 -11.48 14.09
N HIS A 301 38.32 -11.62 12.77
CA HIS A 301 39.39 -12.22 11.98
C HIS A 301 40.30 -11.11 11.46
N ILE A 302 41.55 -11.07 11.93
CA ILE A 302 42.50 -9.98 11.65
C ILE A 302 43.74 -10.58 11.00
N LYS A 303 44.23 -9.96 9.93
CA LYS A 303 45.51 -10.34 9.30
C LYS A 303 46.63 -9.52 9.90
N ILE A 304 47.49 -10.13 10.69
CA ILE A 304 48.70 -9.47 11.19
C ILE A 304 49.71 -9.40 10.05
N LEU A 305 49.97 -8.19 9.57
CA LEU A 305 50.76 -7.93 8.36
C LEU A 305 52.24 -8.33 8.51
N ASP A 306 52.82 -8.12 9.69
CA ASP A 306 54.22 -8.43 9.96
C ASP A 306 54.52 -9.93 9.88
N GLU A 307 53.51 -10.76 10.20
CA GLU A 307 53.60 -12.22 10.17
C GLU A 307 52.91 -12.84 8.94
N ASN A 308 52.19 -12.01 8.17
CA ASN A 308 51.33 -12.42 7.07
C ASN A 308 50.40 -13.59 7.44
N ARG A 309 49.86 -13.59 8.67
CA ARG A 309 49.03 -14.68 9.23
C ARG A 309 47.71 -14.15 9.78
N TRP A 310 46.66 -14.94 9.62
CA TRP A 310 45.32 -14.64 10.13
C TRP A 310 45.12 -15.17 11.55
N TYR A 311 44.39 -14.39 12.34
CA TYR A 311 44.04 -14.73 13.72
C TYR A 311 42.55 -14.46 13.98
N ASN A 312 41.91 -15.34 14.74
CA ASN A 312 40.60 -15.11 15.33
C ASN A 312 40.75 -14.57 16.75
N PHE A 313 40.16 -13.41 17.00
CA PHE A 313 40.08 -12.74 18.29
C PHE A 313 38.66 -12.92 18.84
N ASP A 314 38.55 -13.71 19.90
CA ASP A 314 37.32 -14.06 20.59
C ASP A 314 37.47 -13.78 22.09
N ASP A 315 37.11 -12.56 22.50
CA ASP A 315 37.29 -12.03 23.86
C ASP A 315 38.71 -12.21 24.43
N SER A 316 38.88 -13.20 25.29
CA SER A 316 40.15 -13.51 25.97
C SER A 316 40.99 -14.57 25.25
N HIS A 317 40.49 -15.10 24.13
CA HIS A 317 41.13 -16.15 23.36
C HIS A 317 41.54 -15.65 21.97
N VAL A 318 42.79 -15.91 21.61
CA VAL A 318 43.33 -15.60 20.28
C VAL A 318 43.89 -16.88 19.70
N SER A 319 43.42 -17.26 18.51
CA SER A 319 43.86 -18.47 17.81
C SER A 319 44.23 -18.18 16.36
N PRO A 320 45.27 -18.84 15.81
CA PRO A 320 45.58 -18.73 14.39
C PRO A 320 44.50 -19.40 13.55
N ILE A 321 44.18 -18.83 12.39
CA ILE A 321 43.22 -19.40 11.42
C ILE A 321 43.85 -19.42 10.02
N ASN A 322 43.39 -20.33 9.15
CA ASN A 322 43.84 -20.36 7.76
C ASN A 322 43.08 -19.31 6.94
N GLU A 323 43.69 -18.86 5.83
CA GLU A 323 43.08 -17.85 4.95
C GLU A 323 41.76 -18.34 4.30
N GLU A 324 41.60 -19.64 4.11
CA GLU A 324 40.35 -20.26 3.65
C GLU A 324 39.21 -20.17 4.68
N ASP A 325 39.55 -20.20 5.97
CA ASP A 325 38.61 -20.14 7.10
C ASP A 325 38.21 -18.70 7.47
N VAL A 326 38.89 -17.71 6.88
CA VAL A 326 38.56 -16.29 7.08
C VAL A 326 37.16 -16.00 6.58
N LYS A 327 36.68 -16.68 5.53
CA LYS A 327 35.34 -16.45 4.96
C LYS A 327 34.27 -17.11 5.84
N SER A 328 33.53 -16.29 6.59
CA SER A 328 32.47 -16.75 7.50
C SER A 328 31.09 -16.28 7.06
N ALA A 329 30.08 -17.13 7.23
CA ALA A 329 28.67 -16.76 7.07
C ALA A 329 28.17 -15.77 8.14
N ALA A 330 28.96 -15.57 9.21
CA ALA A 330 28.68 -14.63 10.29
C ALA A 330 29.32 -13.24 10.07
N ALA A 331 29.96 -13.00 8.92
CA ALA A 331 30.59 -11.73 8.60
C ALA A 331 29.59 -10.56 8.71
N TYR A 332 30.01 -9.49 9.40
CA TYR A 332 29.20 -8.33 9.71
C TYR A 332 29.83 -7.02 9.17
N VAL A 333 31.14 -6.86 9.37
CA VAL A 333 31.91 -5.72 8.83
C VAL A 333 33.16 -6.26 8.15
N LEU A 334 33.42 -5.79 6.93
CA LEU A 334 34.63 -6.11 6.17
C LEU A 334 35.49 -4.86 6.03
N PHE A 335 36.79 -4.99 6.32
CA PHE A 335 37.78 -3.94 6.16
C PHE A 335 38.70 -4.27 5.00
N TYR A 336 38.92 -3.28 4.14
CA TYR A 336 39.76 -3.39 2.95
C TYR A 336 40.87 -2.35 2.97
N ARG A 337 42.07 -2.78 2.57
CA ARG A 337 43.21 -1.91 2.30
C ARG A 337 43.32 -1.64 0.81
N ARG A 338 43.54 -0.37 0.45
CA ARG A 338 43.88 0.01 -0.91
C ARG A 338 45.36 -0.26 -1.16
N ILE A 339 45.67 -1.05 -2.19
CA ILE A 339 47.06 -1.18 -2.66
C ILE A 339 47.40 0.08 -3.48
N LYS A 340 48.51 0.75 -3.17
CA LYS A 340 49.06 1.77 -4.06
C LYS A 340 49.63 1.06 -5.29
N GLY A 341 49.08 1.33 -6.46
CA GLY A 341 49.66 0.85 -7.72
C GLY A 341 51.09 1.36 -7.86
N GLU A 342 52.01 0.50 -8.30
CA GLU A 342 53.31 0.96 -8.79
C GLU A 342 53.05 1.84 -10.02
N ASP A 343 53.34 3.13 -9.90
CA ASP A 343 53.26 4.08 -11.02
C ASP A 343 54.32 3.70 -12.06
N ASN A 344 53.91 2.91 -13.07
CA ASN A 344 54.60 2.79 -14.35
C ASN A 344 54.50 4.14 -15.09
N SER A 345 55.29 5.12 -14.65
CA SER A 345 55.47 6.38 -15.37
C SER A 345 56.54 6.17 -16.45
N CYS A 346 56.05 6.26 -17.67
CA CYS A 346 56.77 6.31 -18.93
C CYS A 346 57.90 7.37 -18.92
N ASN A 347 59.14 6.89 -19.08
CA ASN A 347 60.26 7.74 -19.46
C ASN A 347 60.27 7.95 -20.99
N GLY A 348 60.08 9.21 -21.39
CA GLY A 348 60.36 9.73 -22.72
C GLY A 348 59.67 11.08 -22.90
N ALA A 349 60.29 12.20 -23.24
CA ALA A 349 61.65 12.58 -23.63
C ALA A 349 61.74 14.11 -23.33
N GLN A 350 62.83 14.88 -23.40
CA GLN A 350 64.02 14.83 -24.26
C GLN A 350 64.97 15.99 -23.88
N SER A 351 66.29 15.75 -23.98
CA SER A 351 67.38 16.69 -24.39
C SER A 351 67.61 18.02 -23.64
N CYS A 352 68.78 18.63 -23.56
CA CYS A 352 70.20 18.35 -23.83
C CYS A 352 70.91 19.64 -23.37
N ALA A 353 71.93 19.55 -22.53
CA ALA A 353 73.17 20.34 -22.64
C ALA A 353 74.14 19.88 -21.53
N PRO A 354 75.41 19.59 -21.88
CA PRO A 354 76.45 19.23 -20.91
C PRO A 354 77.15 20.50 -20.43
N ASP A 355 77.63 20.54 -19.18
CA ASP A 355 78.81 21.35 -18.86
C ASP A 355 79.51 20.83 -17.60
N HIS A 356 80.69 20.26 -17.86
CA HIS A 356 81.96 20.35 -17.12
C HIS A 356 82.02 20.13 -15.60
N ASP A 357 82.46 18.91 -15.26
CA ASP A 357 83.65 18.57 -14.46
C ASP A 357 84.40 19.73 -13.76
N ASN A 358 84.43 19.74 -12.43
CA ASN A 358 85.69 19.72 -11.69
C ASN A 358 85.50 19.44 -10.20
N SER A 359 86.17 18.39 -9.73
CA SER A 359 86.57 18.24 -8.34
C SER A 359 87.97 18.86 -8.17
N PHE A 360 88.18 19.74 -7.19
CA PHE A 360 89.50 19.95 -6.59
C PHE A 360 89.42 20.65 -5.21
N SER A 361 89.94 19.93 -4.20
CA SER A 361 90.64 20.36 -2.96
C SER A 361 89.96 21.34 -1.98
N GLN A 362 89.69 20.89 -0.75
CA GLN A 362 90.62 20.84 0.40
C GLN A 362 91.18 22.21 0.83
N LYS A 363 90.90 22.54 2.10
CA LYS A 363 91.96 22.84 3.05
C LYS A 363 92.16 21.63 3.94
#